data_AF-A0A3D0ERN8-F1
#
_entry.id   AF-A0A3D0ERN8-F1
#
_cell.length_a   1.000
_cell.length_b   1.000
_cell.length_c   1.000
_cell.angle_alpha   90.00
_cell.angle_beta   90.00
_cell.angle_gamma   90.00
#
_symmetry.space_group_name_H-M   'P 1'
#
loop_
_entity.id
_entity.type
_entity.pdbx_description
1 polymer ?
#
loop_
_entity_poly.entity_id
_entity_poly.type
_entity_poly.pdbx_seq_one_letter_code
_entity_poly.pdbx_strand_id
1 'polypeptide(L)' 'RSRESHEVVAKAVKAASQQNVDITDLTIEELQTISPLISKEMVGLLSPEQALESRNHIGGTGSQAVMSAISNARKLIA' A
#
# COMPACT_ATOMS: atom_id res chain seq x y z
N ARG A 1 -2.43 -18.29 6.96
CA ARG A 1 -2.86 -17.13 6.14
C ARG A 1 -1.78 -16.05 6.02
N SER A 2 -1.20 -15.50 7.09
CA SER A 2 -0.17 -14.45 6.95
C SER A 2 1.19 -14.93 6.37
N ARG A 3 1.63 -16.18 6.64
CA ARG A 3 2.93 -16.69 6.15
C ARG A 3 3.03 -16.79 4.62
N GLU A 4 2.04 -17.39 3.98
CA GLU A 4 2.02 -17.55 2.51
C GLU A 4 1.98 -16.20 1.81
N SER A 5 1.17 -15.26 2.29
CA SER A 5 1.12 -13.89 1.77
C SER A 5 2.47 -13.19 1.92
N HIS A 6 3.13 -13.36 3.07
CA HIS A 6 4.43 -12.72 3.33
C HIS A 6 5.54 -13.31 2.44
N GLU A 7 5.49 -14.61 2.15
CA GLU A 7 6.44 -15.26 1.25
C GLU A 7 6.29 -14.79 -0.21
N VAL A 8 5.04 -14.61 -0.67
CA VAL A 8 4.76 -14.05 -2.00
C VAL A 8 5.31 -12.62 -2.11
N VAL A 9 5.06 -11.78 -1.10
CA VAL A 9 5.60 -10.40 -1.06
C VAL A 9 7.12 -10.40 -1.05
N ALA A 10 7.76 -11.28 -0.26
CA ALA A 10 9.21 -11.36 -0.22
C ALA A 10 9.82 -11.75 -1.58
N LYS A 11 9.18 -12.67 -2.32
CA LYS A 11 9.59 -13.04 -3.68
C LYS A 11 9.45 -11.87 -4.66
N ALA A 12 8.35 -11.11 -4.56
CA ALA A 12 8.13 -9.93 -5.40
C ALA A 12 9.17 -8.83 -5.14
N VAL A 13 9.42 -8.50 -3.87
CA VAL A 13 10.46 -7.51 -3.50
C VAL A 13 11.85 -7.97 -3.96
N LYS A 14 12.15 -9.27 -3.84
CA LYS A 14 13.42 -9.81 -4.33
C LYS A 14 13.56 -9.66 -5.84
N ALA A 15 12.51 -9.92 -6.61
CA ALA A 15 12.51 -9.76 -8.07
C ALA A 15 12.74 -8.29 -8.47
N ALA A 16 12.02 -7.35 -7.83
CA ALA A 16 12.21 -5.91 -8.05
C ALA A 16 13.64 -5.47 -7.71
N SER A 17 14.16 -5.92 -6.56
CA SER A 17 15.53 -5.60 -6.13
C SER A 17 16.60 -6.16 -7.07
N GLN A 18 16.40 -7.35 -7.65
CA GLN A 18 17.32 -7.92 -8.64
C GLN A 18 17.34 -7.10 -9.95
N GLN A 19 16.23 -6.45 -10.28
CA GLN A 19 16.08 -5.59 -11.45
C GLN A 19 16.46 -4.12 -11.17
N ASN A 20 16.80 -3.76 -9.92
CA ASN A 20 17.02 -2.38 -9.47
C ASN A 20 15.83 -1.44 -9.77
N VAL A 21 14.62 -1.95 -9.66
CA VAL A 21 13.37 -1.18 -9.84
C VAL A 21 12.52 -1.26 -8.56
N ASP A 22 11.51 -0.40 -8.44
CA ASP A 22 10.55 -0.50 -7.34
C ASP A 22 9.60 -1.69 -7.57
N ILE A 23 8.98 -2.22 -6.51
CA ILE A 23 7.95 -3.25 -6.65
C ILE A 23 6.73 -2.74 -7.43
N THR A 24 6.48 -1.42 -7.42
CA THR A 24 5.44 -0.78 -8.24
C THR A 24 5.74 -0.77 -9.73
N ASP A 25 7.00 -0.96 -10.11
CA ASP A 25 7.44 -0.94 -11.52
C ASP A 25 7.36 -2.33 -12.18
N LEU A 26 7.16 -3.39 -11.40
CA LEU A 26 6.99 -4.75 -11.93
C LEU A 26 5.67 -4.87 -12.72
N THR A 27 5.71 -5.59 -13.84
CA THR A 27 4.48 -5.82 -14.61
C THR A 27 3.58 -6.84 -13.92
N ILE A 28 2.30 -6.82 -14.29
CA ILE A 28 1.36 -7.83 -13.79
C ILE A 28 1.77 -9.24 -14.20
N GLU A 29 2.37 -9.43 -15.38
CA GLU A 29 2.81 -10.75 -15.81
C GLU A 29 3.94 -11.30 -14.91
N GLU A 30 4.88 -10.43 -14.51
CA GLU A 30 5.97 -10.79 -13.60
C GLU A 30 5.44 -11.14 -12.20
N LEU A 31 4.49 -10.35 -11.69
CA LEU A 31 3.86 -10.61 -10.40
C LEU A 31 3.00 -11.88 -10.43
N GLN A 32 2.28 -12.14 -11.51
CA GLN A 32 1.47 -13.36 -11.69
C GLN A 32 2.33 -14.62 -11.79
N THR A 33 3.56 -14.51 -12.29
CA THR A 33 4.54 -15.60 -12.28
C THR A 33 4.93 -16.00 -10.85
N ILE A 34 4.90 -15.06 -9.90
CA ILE A 34 5.18 -15.32 -8.49
C ILE A 34 3.94 -15.90 -7.78
N SER A 35 2.77 -15.33 -8.04
CA SER A 35 1.51 -15.86 -7.52
C SER A 35 0.34 -15.52 -8.45
N PRO A 36 -0.44 -16.54 -8.89
CA PRO A 36 -1.61 -16.31 -9.74
C PRO A 36 -2.75 -15.58 -9.01
N LEU A 37 -2.64 -15.39 -7.69
CA LEU A 37 -3.61 -14.65 -6.88
C LEU A 37 -3.44 -13.13 -6.99
N ILE A 38 -2.33 -12.64 -7.57
CA ILE A 38 -2.10 -11.20 -7.74
C ILE A 38 -2.93 -10.69 -8.92
N SER A 39 -3.91 -9.84 -8.62
CA SER A 39 -4.77 -9.20 -9.61
C SER A 39 -4.34 -7.77 -9.92
N LYS A 40 -4.79 -7.23 -11.05
CA LYS A 40 -4.48 -5.86 -11.49
C LYS A 40 -4.97 -4.81 -10.50
N GLU A 41 -6.10 -5.09 -9.86
CA GLU A 41 -6.68 -4.26 -8.83
C GLU A 41 -5.76 -4.17 -7.60
N MET A 42 -5.07 -5.25 -7.22
CA MET A 42 -4.12 -5.23 -6.10
C MET A 42 -2.86 -4.41 -6.42
N VAL A 43 -2.38 -4.45 -7.68
CA VAL A 43 -1.21 -3.63 -8.09
C VAL A 43 -1.55 -2.15 -7.99
N GLY A 44 -2.79 -1.76 -8.32
CA GLY A 44 -3.28 -0.40 -8.13
C GLY A 44 -3.26 0.09 -6.67
N LEU A 45 -3.32 -0.83 -5.70
CA LEU A 45 -3.23 -0.52 -4.26
C LEU A 45 -1.80 -0.24 -3.79
N LEU A 46 -0.78 -0.55 -4.59
CA LEU A 46 0.63 -0.35 -4.21
C LEU A 46 1.09 1.11 -4.33
N SER A 47 0.23 2.02 -4.83
CA SER A 47 0.57 3.43 -4.95
C SER A 47 0.80 4.07 -3.57
N PRO A 48 1.77 4.99 -3.43
CA PRO A 48 2.00 5.73 -2.18
C PRO A 48 0.75 6.45 -1.67
N GLU A 49 -0.05 7.00 -2.58
CA GLU A 49 -1.31 7.69 -2.28
C GLU A 49 -2.34 6.73 -1.70
N GLN A 50 -2.48 5.54 -2.29
CA GLN A 50 -3.40 4.53 -1.77
C GLN A 50 -2.92 3.97 -0.42
N ALA A 51 -1.62 3.82 -0.23
CA ALA A 51 -1.03 3.45 1.05
C ALA A 51 -1.32 4.52 2.13
N LEU A 52 -1.29 5.81 1.77
CA LEU A 52 -1.65 6.90 2.67
C LEU A 52 -3.15 6.90 3.01
N GLU A 53 -4.02 6.79 2.00
CA GLU A 53 -5.47 6.79 2.17
C GLU A 53 -5.98 5.55 2.93
N SER A 54 -5.25 4.42 2.88
CA SER A 54 -5.54 3.24 3.72
C SER A 54 -5.52 3.55 5.22
N ARG A 55 -4.88 4.65 5.61
CA ARG A 55 -4.79 5.13 7.00
C ARG A 55 -5.89 6.14 7.34
N ASN A 56 -6.99 6.18 6.60
CA ASN A 56 -8.20 6.95 6.94
C ASN A 56 -9.02 6.30 8.08
N HIS A 57 -8.40 6.05 9.22
CA HIS A 57 -9.06 5.65 10.46
C HIS A 57 -8.85 6.71 11.54
N ILE A 58 -9.59 6.62 12.65
CA ILE A 58 -9.46 7.56 13.76
C ILE A 58 -8.01 7.55 14.27
N GLY A 59 -7.34 8.70 14.23
CA GLY A 59 -5.93 8.85 14.62
C GLY A 59 -4.91 8.43 13.55
N GLY A 60 -5.35 8.02 12.37
CA GLY A 60 -4.48 7.66 11.25
C GLY A 60 -3.95 8.88 10.48
N THR A 61 -3.00 8.65 9.59
CA THR A 61 -2.33 9.69 8.79
C THR A 61 -2.97 9.93 7.42
N GLY A 62 -4.09 9.27 7.12
CA GLY A 62 -4.79 9.49 5.87
C GLY A 62 -5.34 10.92 5.78
N SER A 63 -5.52 11.43 4.56
CA SER A 63 -5.85 12.83 4.34
C SER A 63 -7.14 13.25 5.06
N GLN A 64 -8.17 12.39 5.05
CA GLN A 64 -9.42 12.67 5.75
C GLN A 64 -9.25 12.66 7.27
N ALA A 65 -8.45 11.73 7.80
CA ALA A 65 -8.18 11.65 9.23
C ALA A 65 -7.45 12.90 9.74
N VAL A 66 -6.46 13.39 8.99
CA VAL A 66 -5.73 14.63 9.30
C VAL A 66 -6.66 15.84 9.25
N MET A 67 -7.50 15.97 8.22
CA MET A 67 -8.46 17.08 8.11
C MET A 67 -9.48 17.10 9.26
N SER A 68 -9.97 15.93 9.66
CA SER A 68 -10.86 15.79 10.82
C SER A 68 -10.17 16.20 12.12
N ALA A 69 -8.90 15.78 12.32
CA ALA A 69 -8.11 16.15 13.48
C ALA A 69 -7.89 17.68 13.57
N ILE A 70 -7.55 18.33 12.45
CA ILE A 70 -7.39 19.79 12.38
C ILE A 70 -8.70 20.51 12.74
N SER A 71 -9.84 20.05 12.21
CA SER A 71 -11.16 20.63 12.52
C SER A 71 -11.49 20.52 14.01
N ASN A 72 -11.23 19.37 14.62
CA ASN A 72 -11.47 19.17 16.05
C ASN A 72 -10.51 20.02 16.91
N ALA A 73 -9.23 20.10 16.55
CA ALA A 73 -8.26 20.95 17.23
C ALA A 73 -8.69 22.42 17.20
N ARG A 74 -9.20 22.92 16.07
CA ARG A 74 -9.72 24.29 15.94
C ARG A 74 -10.91 24.57 16.86
N LYS A 75 -11.77 23.59 17.11
CA LYS A 75 -12.89 23.71 18.05
C LYS A 75 -12.46 23.73 19.51
N LEU A 76 -11.33 23.08 19.85
CA LEU A 76 -10.82 23.03 21.21
C LEU A 76 -10.12 24.31 21.65
N ILE A 77 -9.62 25.09 20.70
CA ILE A 77 -8.92 26.36 20.95
C ILE A 77 -9.81 27.60 20.70
N ALA A 78 -11.07 27.40 20.31
CA ALA A 78 -12.08 28.44 20.15
C ALA A 78 -12.92 28.56 21.43
#